data_AF-A0A926XBV2-F1
#
_entry.id   AF-A0A926XBV2-F1
#
_cell.length_a   1.000
_cell.length_b   1.000
_cell.length_c   1.000
_cell.angle_alpha   90.00
_cell.angle_beta   90.00
_cell.angle_gamma   90.00
#
_symmetry.space_group_name_H-M   'P 1'
#
loop_
_entity.id
_entity.type
_entity.pdbx_description
1 polymer ?
#
loop_
_entity_poly.entity_id
_entity_poly.type
_entity_poly.pdbx_seq_one_letter_code
_entity_poly.pdbx_strand_id
1 'polypeptide(L)' 'MTIAQSTTYFRYIQEWNDTFLELFPHRFDYIFAPHAAPGETPTWQTESR' A
#
# COMPACT_ATOMS: atom_id res chain seq x y z
N MET A 1 -40.85 -10.24 1.41
CA MET A 1 -40.09 -9.12 2.00
C MET A 1 -38.91 -8.86 1.09
N THR A 2 -38.91 -7.74 0.37
CA THR A 2 -37.86 -7.41 -0.61
C THR A 2 -36.99 -6.33 0.02
N ILE A 3 -35.73 -6.65 0.30
CA ILE A 3 -34.76 -5.72 0.89
C ILE A 3 -34.15 -4.93 -0.26
N ALA A 4 -34.42 -3.62 -0.32
CA ALA A 4 -33.75 -2.74 -1.27
C ALA A 4 -32.30 -2.57 -0.82
N GLN A 5 -31.34 -3.11 -1.58
CA GLN A 5 -29.93 -2.83 -1.38
C GLN A 5 -29.62 -1.45 -1.95
N SER A 6 -29.47 -0.45 -1.07
CA SER A 6 -28.90 0.83 -1.45
C SER A 6 -27.42 0.63 -1.81
N THR A 7 -27.10 0.60 -3.10
CA THR A 7 -25.74 0.67 -3.61
C THR A 7 -25.19 2.07 -3.42
N THR A 8 -24.73 2.38 -2.20
CA THR A 8 -23.92 3.57 -1.97
C THR A 8 -22.60 3.39 -2.72
N TYR A 9 -22.45 4.09 -3.84
CA TYR A 9 -21.18 4.15 -4.54
C TYR A 9 -20.13 4.76 -3.62
N PHE A 10 -19.03 4.03 -3.42
CA PHE A 10 -17.87 4.52 -2.70
C PHE A 10 -17.35 5.78 -3.40
N ARG A 11 -17.28 6.89 -2.67
CA ARG A 11 -16.73 8.15 -3.18
C ARG A 11 -15.31 8.28 -2.67
N TYR A 12 -14.38 8.53 -3.59
CA TYR A 12 -13.01 8.90 -3.28
C TYR A 12 -12.63 10.12 -4.12
N ILE A 13 -11.64 10.87 -3.65
CA ILE A 13 -11.04 11.95 -4.43
C ILE A 13 -9.89 11.34 -5.23
N GLN A 14 -10.00 11.40 -6.55
CA GLN A 14 -8.88 11.06 -7.42
C GLN A 14 -7.89 12.23 -7.38
N GLU A 15 -6.67 11.98 -6.93
CA GLU A 15 -5.61 12.99 -6.99
C GLU A 15 -5.30 13.27 -8.47
N TRP A 16 -5.43 14.54 -8.86
CA TRP A 16 -5.33 14.96 -10.26
C TRP A 16 -3.87 15.07 -10.72
N ASN A 17 -2.96 15.40 -9.79
CA ASN A 17 -1.58 15.74 -10.09
C ASN A 17 -0.67 15.09 -9.02
N ASP A 18 0.30 14.29 -9.46
CA ASP A 18 1.22 13.57 -8.58
C ASP A 18 2.34 14.47 -8.01
N THR A 19 2.32 15.79 -8.27
CA THR A 19 3.41 16.73 -7.94
C THR A 19 3.79 16.75 -6.47
N PHE A 20 2.84 16.51 -5.56
CA PHE A 20 3.15 16.35 -4.15
C PHE A 20 3.90 15.03 -3.88
N LEU A 21 3.50 13.94 -4.54
CA LEU A 21 4.13 12.63 -4.41
C LEU A 21 5.49 12.56 -5.13
N GLU A 22 5.72 13.38 -6.15
CA GLU A 22 7.02 13.57 -6.81
C GLU A 22 8.11 14.10 -5.86
N LEU A 23 7.72 14.79 -4.77
CA LEU A 23 8.66 15.21 -3.73
C LEU A 23 9.31 14.03 -3.00
N PHE A 24 8.72 12.84 -3.12
CA PHE A 24 9.17 11.61 -2.48
C PHE A 24 9.62 10.61 -3.55
N PRO A 25 10.83 10.78 -4.14
CA PRO A 25 11.32 9.91 -5.21
C PRO A 25 11.46 8.45 -4.76
N HIS A 26 11.69 8.24 -3.46
CA HIS A 26 11.83 6.92 -2.81
C HIS A 26 10.50 6.37 -2.27
N ARG A 27 9.34 6.92 -2.66
CA ARG A 27 8.03 6.53 -2.08
C ARG A 27 7.64 5.07 -2.32
N PHE A 28 8.32 4.40 -3.23
CA PHE A 28 8.13 2.98 -3.54
C PHE A 28 9.28 2.10 -3.08
N ASP A 29 10.29 2.67 -2.41
CA ASP A 29 11.34 1.88 -1.77
C ASP A 29 10.74 1.20 -0.53
N TYR A 30 11.09 -0.07 -0.31
CA TYR A 30 10.62 -0.81 0.84
C TYR A 30 11.69 -1.73 1.42
N ILE A 31 11.49 -2.06 2.70
CA ILE A 31 12.27 -3.05 3.41
C ILE A 31 11.44 -4.34 3.43
N PHE A 32 12.06 -5.46 3.07
CA PHE A 32 11.41 -6.76 3.12
C PHE A 32 12.33 -7.80 3.76
N ALA A 33 11.72 -8.86 4.28
CA ALA A 33 12.41 -10.08 4.64
C ALA A 33 11.42 -11.25 4.46
N PRO A 34 11.88 -12.43 4.00
CA PRO A 34 11.10 -13.65 4.13
C PRO A 34 10.74 -13.93 5.59
N HIS A 35 9.63 -14.64 5.81
CA HIS A 35 9.23 -15.06 7.16
C HIS A 35 10.30 -15.97 7.77
N ALA A 36 10.88 -15.55 8.89
CA ALA A 36 11.89 -16.32 9.62
C ALA A 36 11.24 -17.38 10.52
N ALA A 37 11.92 -18.51 10.72
CA ALA A 37 11.48 -19.52 11.66
C ALA A 37 11.66 -19.03 13.12
N PRO A 38 10.96 -19.63 14.11
CA PRO A 38 11.17 -19.29 15.51
C PRO A 38 12.63 -19.50 15.94
N GLY A 39 13.23 -18.47 16.54
CA GLY A 39 14.62 -18.47 16.97
C GLY A 39 15.63 -17.99 15.92
N GLU A 40 15.19 -17.72 14.70
CA GLU A 40 16.02 -17.12 13.65
C GLU A 40 15.74 -15.61 13.53
N THR A 41 16.77 -14.87 13.14
CA THR A 41 16.63 -13.45 12.81
C THR A 41 16.27 -13.28 11.34
N PRO A 42 15.25 -12.49 11.00
CA PRO A 42 14.91 -12.20 9.61
C PRO A 42 16.07 -11.49 8.92
N THR A 43 16.38 -11.92 7.69
CA THR A 43 17.41 -11.29 6.85
C THR A 43 16.77 -10.15 6.06
N TRP A 44 16.83 -8.95 6.64
CA TRP A 44 16.28 -7.73 6.06
C TRP A 44 17.01 -7.30 4.79
N GLN A 45 16.25 -6.86 3.81
CA GLN A 45 16.70 -6.40 2.51
C GLN A 45 15.95 -5.13 2.11
N THR A 46 16.57 -4.31 1.26
CA THR A 46 15.97 -3.11 0.67
C THR A 46 15.72 -3.34 -0.81
N GLU A 47 14.55 -2.94 -1.31
CA GLU A 47 14.23 -2.99 -2.74
C GLU A 47 13.70 -1.63 -3.18
N SER A 48 14.13 -1.20 -4.37
CA SER A 48 13.64 -0.02 -5.07
C SER A 48 12.88 -0.46 -6.31
N ARG A 49 11.69 0.13 -6.53
CA ARG A 49 10.79 -0.23 -7.62
C ARG A 49 10.91 0.70 -8.82
#